data_AF-A0A0P1KWM7-F1
#
_entry.id   AF-A0A0P1KWM7-F1
#
_cell.length_a   1.000
_cell.length_b   1.000
_cell.length_c   1.000
_cell.angle_alpha   90.00
_cell.angle_beta   90.00
_cell.angle_gamma   90.00
#
_symmetry.space_group_name_H-M   'P 1'
#
loop_
_entity.id
_entity.type
_entity.pdbx_description
1 polymer ?
#
loop_
_entity_poly.entity_id
_entity_poly.type
_entity_poly.pdbx_seq_one_letter_code
_entity_poly.pdbx_strand_id
1 'polypeptide(L)'
;MQLEEVLVQKAKIEEFLCELAAAHHKYLLQIQNPGVLDRLRKDILTCFSDICRLLSILVAAEGEGSIRGEIDRLNKIASKLDRLNERERSLAAQVASWDAVSFRDAFPELLTKPAERHELNSTYRLYLDRYLDDVGVANTSLADRQETHAGYEPEPESEEPAPATVLERVALLQACKVRADRDISQLESLLAAFKKDRELVSEEIRRQENHIDTAKLALESDLQHVRHSQQRVLARLGITVKTGRQAGSVLPNFGISGRQEESPELNDQLDYANSYLEAKQSVLTADLKKFKDELHPAEHSRNTWEGSLSQISKLEASLKSILIKNPNTPPQVLSTEINAVVDYLEDASSGTSSSLLKYCLGSEIEVLKKANEELNPPNPKHSLPRSYREKGGTFLRNGTSRPQTGLNIDTVTSEEAPFTPTESPSVNETKMKKKE
;
A
#
# COMPACT_ATOMS: atom_id res chain seq x y z
N MET A 1 1.84 19.72 -2.01
CA MET A 1 0.77 19.82 -1.00
C MET A 1 -0.12 18.59 -1.14
N GLN A 2 -0.32 17.81 -0.09
CA GLN A 2 -1.08 16.56 -0.12
C GLN A 2 -2.59 16.83 -0.20
N LEU A 3 -3.38 15.89 -0.70
CA LEU A 3 -4.82 16.07 -0.90
C LEU A 3 -5.54 16.45 0.41
N GLU A 4 -5.19 15.77 1.49
CA GLU A 4 -5.67 16.03 2.84
C GLU A 4 -5.32 17.46 3.33
N GLU A 5 -4.17 18.01 2.92
CA GLU A 5 -3.79 19.40 3.23
C GLU A 5 -4.67 20.41 2.45
N VAL A 6 -4.97 20.14 1.17
CA VAL A 6 -5.88 20.98 0.34
C VAL A 6 -7.28 21.02 0.94
N LEU A 7 -7.81 19.85 1.33
CA LEU A 7 -9.15 19.72 1.91
C LEU A 7 -9.26 20.41 3.28
N VAL A 8 -8.24 20.26 4.15
CA VAL A 8 -8.19 20.94 5.45
C VAL A 8 -8.04 22.46 5.28
N GLN A 9 -7.30 22.94 4.27
CA GLN A 9 -7.24 24.38 3.96
C GLN A 9 -8.58 24.92 3.46
N LYS A 10 -9.28 24.21 2.57
CA LYS A 10 -10.61 24.64 2.06
C LYS A 10 -11.58 24.83 3.23
N ALA A 11 -11.73 23.83 4.09
CA ALA A 11 -12.62 23.88 5.24
C ALA A 11 -12.33 25.06 6.19
N LYS A 12 -11.04 25.33 6.48
CA LYS A 12 -10.63 26.46 7.33
C LYS A 12 -10.92 27.83 6.72
N ILE A 13 -10.79 27.96 5.40
CA ILE A 13 -11.11 29.23 4.71
C ILE A 13 -12.63 29.41 4.62
N GLU A 14 -13.41 28.35 4.47
CA GLU A 14 -14.88 28.40 4.53
C GLU A 14 -15.39 28.79 5.93
N GLU A 15 -14.76 28.28 6.99
CA GLU A 15 -15.04 28.67 8.39
C GLU A 15 -14.67 30.14 8.67
N PHE A 16 -13.44 30.55 8.33
CA PHE A 16 -12.96 31.93 8.51
C PHE A 16 -13.77 32.95 7.68
N LEU A 17 -14.22 32.57 6.48
CA LEU A 17 -15.12 33.40 5.66
C LEU A 17 -16.47 33.64 6.35
N CYS A 18 -16.98 32.69 7.14
CA CYS A 18 -18.18 32.89 7.96
C CYS A 18 -17.93 33.92 9.09
N GLU A 19 -16.76 33.85 9.75
CA GLU A 19 -16.38 34.84 10.77
C GLU A 19 -16.22 36.25 10.17
N LEU A 20 -15.56 36.36 9.01
CA LEU A 20 -15.40 37.62 8.27
C LEU A 20 -16.74 38.21 7.85
N ALA A 21 -17.69 37.40 7.37
CA ALA A 21 -19.03 37.84 7.01
C ALA A 21 -19.80 38.42 8.22
N ALA A 22 -19.75 37.73 9.37
CA ALA A 22 -20.37 38.22 10.60
C ALA A 22 -19.69 39.50 11.12
N ALA A 23 -18.36 39.61 11.00
CA ALA A 23 -17.62 40.82 11.33
C ALA A 23 -17.97 42.00 10.40
N HIS A 24 -18.05 41.76 9.09
CA HIS A 24 -18.41 42.74 8.07
C HIS A 24 -19.79 43.37 8.33
N HIS A 25 -20.82 42.55 8.55
CA HIS A 25 -22.15 43.00 8.97
C HIS A 25 -22.11 43.87 10.24
N LYS A 26 -21.35 43.45 11.25
CA LYS A 26 -21.19 44.21 12.51
C LYS A 26 -20.49 45.55 12.31
N TYR A 27 -19.42 45.61 11.51
CA TYR A 27 -18.68 46.84 11.26
C TYR A 27 -19.49 47.84 10.42
N LEU A 28 -20.26 47.36 9.46
CA LEU A 28 -21.22 48.13 8.67
C LEU A 28 -22.28 48.83 9.54
N LEU A 29 -22.98 48.07 10.39
CA LEU A 29 -24.18 48.57 11.09
C LEU A 29 -23.92 49.19 12.47
N GLN A 30 -22.84 48.79 13.16
CA GLN A 30 -22.65 49.10 14.59
C GLN A 30 -21.40 49.92 14.92
N ILE A 31 -20.31 49.78 14.14
CA ILE A 31 -18.99 50.32 14.52
C ILE A 31 -18.51 51.46 13.60
N GLN A 32 -18.96 51.49 12.33
CA GLN A 32 -18.72 52.58 11.38
C GLN A 32 -17.25 53.03 11.25
N ASN A 33 -16.31 52.07 11.25
CA ASN A 33 -14.89 52.33 10.98
C ASN A 33 -14.54 51.97 9.51
N PRO A 34 -14.43 52.96 8.60
CA PRO A 34 -14.24 52.68 7.16
C PRO A 34 -12.89 52.02 6.87
N GLY A 35 -11.83 52.38 7.59
CA GLY A 35 -10.48 51.82 7.41
C GLY A 35 -10.33 50.36 7.83
N VAL A 36 -11.29 49.82 8.59
CA VAL A 36 -11.42 48.40 8.91
C VAL A 36 -12.39 47.71 7.93
N LEU A 37 -13.49 48.37 7.57
CA LEU A 37 -14.47 47.87 6.59
C LEU A 37 -13.82 47.54 5.23
N ASP A 38 -12.98 48.43 4.71
CA ASP A 38 -12.27 48.21 3.44
C ASP A 38 -11.18 47.12 3.50
N ARG A 39 -10.78 46.68 4.70
CA ARG A 39 -9.96 45.48 4.89
C ARG A 39 -10.84 44.24 4.84
N LEU A 40 -11.88 44.18 5.68
CA LEU A 40 -12.85 43.07 5.71
C LEU A 40 -13.43 42.77 4.32
N ARG A 41 -13.80 43.80 3.54
CA ARG A 41 -14.25 43.67 2.15
C ARG A 41 -13.23 42.91 1.26
N LYS A 42 -11.94 43.23 1.40
CA LYS A 42 -10.83 42.59 0.67
C LYS A 42 -10.45 41.22 1.22
N ASP A 43 -10.54 41.03 2.53
CA ASP A 43 -10.27 39.74 3.18
C ASP A 43 -11.31 38.69 2.75
N ILE A 44 -12.59 39.09 2.66
CA ILE A 44 -13.69 38.29 2.07
C ILE A 44 -13.40 37.94 0.60
N LEU A 45 -12.98 38.92 -0.21
CA LEU A 45 -12.61 38.69 -1.62
C LEU A 45 -11.42 37.75 -1.77
N THR A 46 -10.45 37.83 -0.86
CA THR A 46 -9.28 36.94 -0.80
C THR A 46 -9.71 35.52 -0.48
N CYS A 47 -10.58 35.33 0.53
CA CYS A 47 -11.12 34.02 0.89
C CYS A 47 -11.92 33.38 -0.26
N PHE A 48 -12.79 34.13 -0.96
CA PHE A 48 -13.47 33.62 -2.17
C PHE A 48 -12.46 33.23 -3.27
N SER A 49 -11.39 34.01 -3.45
CA SER A 49 -10.36 33.72 -4.46
C SER A 49 -9.53 32.49 -4.10
N ASP A 50 -9.22 32.28 -2.82
CA ASP A 50 -8.52 31.09 -2.34
C ASP A 50 -9.37 29.83 -2.38
N ILE A 51 -10.68 29.92 -2.11
CA ILE A 51 -11.61 28.79 -2.33
C ILE A 51 -11.62 28.39 -3.81
N CYS A 52 -11.68 29.35 -4.74
CA CYS A 52 -11.57 29.06 -6.18
C CYS A 52 -10.21 28.41 -6.55
N ARG A 53 -9.11 28.88 -5.95
CA ARG A 53 -7.75 28.34 -6.16
C ARG A 53 -7.63 26.91 -5.65
N LEU A 54 -8.17 26.60 -4.46
CA LEU A 54 -8.16 25.27 -3.87
C LEU A 54 -9.07 24.30 -4.65
N LEU A 55 -10.27 24.72 -5.05
CA LEU A 55 -11.15 23.95 -5.94
C LEU A 55 -10.45 23.64 -7.29
N SER A 56 -9.76 24.62 -7.88
CA SER A 56 -8.97 24.41 -9.10
C SER A 56 -7.87 23.36 -8.92
N ILE A 57 -7.20 23.33 -7.76
CA ILE A 57 -6.19 22.31 -7.44
C ILE A 57 -6.82 20.92 -7.28
N LEU A 58 -7.94 20.80 -6.56
CA LEU A 58 -8.66 19.53 -6.37
C LEU A 58 -9.13 18.92 -7.70
N VAL A 59 -9.60 19.77 -8.62
CA VAL A 59 -10.16 19.43 -9.93
C VAL A 59 -9.09 19.24 -11.02
N ALA A 60 -7.85 19.68 -10.79
CA ALA A 60 -6.76 19.64 -11.76
C ALA A 60 -6.52 18.25 -12.37
N ALA A 61 -6.09 18.22 -13.63
CA ALA A 61 -5.83 16.97 -14.34
C ALA A 61 -4.60 16.22 -13.79
N GLU A 62 -3.56 16.94 -13.38
CA GLU A 62 -2.32 16.42 -12.80
C GLU A 62 -1.80 17.39 -11.73
N GLY A 63 -1.02 16.89 -10.77
CA GLY A 63 -0.36 17.69 -9.73
C GLY A 63 -0.59 17.15 -8.31
N GLU A 64 0.29 17.50 -7.38
CA GLU A 64 0.09 17.20 -5.96
C GLU A 64 -1.17 17.90 -5.42
N GLY A 65 -1.97 17.17 -4.64
CA GLY A 65 -3.21 17.70 -4.07
C GLY A 65 -4.42 17.63 -5.01
N SER A 66 -4.23 17.27 -6.28
CA SER A 66 -5.34 16.90 -7.17
C SER A 66 -5.94 15.56 -6.78
N ILE A 67 -7.27 15.46 -6.85
CA ILE A 67 -7.97 14.21 -6.55
C ILE A 67 -7.64 13.14 -7.59
N ARG A 68 -7.45 13.55 -8.86
CA ARG A 68 -7.06 12.65 -9.94
C ARG A 68 -5.68 12.03 -9.71
N GLY A 69 -4.72 12.80 -9.20
CA GLY A 69 -3.40 12.28 -8.83
C GLY A 69 -3.44 11.22 -7.72
N GLU A 70 -4.33 11.36 -6.73
CA GLU A 70 -4.54 10.34 -5.69
C GLU A 70 -5.28 9.11 -6.25
N ILE A 71 -6.28 9.27 -7.14
CA ILE A 71 -6.92 8.14 -7.84
C ILE A 71 -5.86 7.35 -8.63
N ASP A 72 -4.99 8.02 -9.38
CA ASP A 72 -3.92 7.38 -10.15
C ASP A 72 -2.83 6.74 -9.26
N ARG A 73 -2.60 7.26 -8.06
CA ARG A 73 -1.77 6.61 -7.03
C ARG A 73 -2.42 5.33 -6.53
N LEU A 74 -3.73 5.34 -6.24
CA LEU A 74 -4.47 4.15 -5.81
C LEU A 74 -4.50 3.09 -6.93
N ASN A 75 -4.71 3.49 -8.19
CA ASN A 75 -4.59 2.59 -9.36
C ASN A 75 -3.21 1.92 -9.43
N LYS A 76 -2.13 2.69 -9.27
CA LYS A 76 -0.75 2.16 -9.24
C LYS A 76 -0.49 1.23 -8.04
N ILE A 77 -1.27 1.32 -6.97
CA ILE A 77 -1.21 0.40 -5.82
C ILE A 77 -2.01 -0.87 -6.11
N ALA A 78 -3.24 -0.76 -6.61
CA ALA A 78 -4.09 -1.88 -7.01
C ALA A 78 -3.38 -2.78 -8.03
N SER A 79 -2.94 -2.23 -9.17
CA SER A 79 -2.22 -2.98 -10.21
C SER A 79 -0.86 -3.54 -9.77
N LYS A 80 -0.32 -3.09 -8.61
CA LYS A 80 0.84 -3.73 -7.99
C LYS A 80 0.42 -4.92 -7.11
N LEU A 81 -0.68 -4.78 -6.38
CA LEU A 81 -1.25 -5.84 -5.54
C LEU A 81 -1.71 -7.02 -6.39
N ASP A 82 -2.42 -6.76 -7.49
CA ASP A 82 -2.85 -7.77 -8.48
C ASP A 82 -1.69 -8.65 -8.94
N ARG A 83 -0.59 -8.02 -9.39
CA ARG A 83 0.63 -8.68 -9.88
C ARG A 83 1.34 -9.49 -8.80
N LEU A 84 1.23 -9.10 -7.53
CA LEU A 84 1.78 -9.87 -6.41
C LEU A 84 0.89 -11.08 -6.13
N ASN A 85 -0.44 -10.90 -6.09
CA ASN A 85 -1.40 -11.97 -5.84
C ASN A 85 -1.42 -13.01 -6.98
N GLU A 86 -1.18 -12.59 -8.23
CA GLU A 86 -1.00 -13.47 -9.39
C GLU A 86 0.33 -14.25 -9.30
N ARG A 87 1.43 -13.60 -8.92
CA ARG A 87 2.73 -14.28 -8.70
C ARG A 87 2.66 -15.27 -7.53
N GLU A 88 1.98 -14.93 -6.44
CA GLU A 88 1.76 -15.85 -5.32
C GLU A 88 0.98 -17.10 -5.77
N ARG A 89 -0.15 -16.92 -6.47
CA ARG A 89 -0.93 -18.04 -7.03
C ARG A 89 -0.09 -18.92 -7.96
N SER A 90 0.76 -18.32 -8.80
CA SER A 90 1.68 -19.05 -9.69
C SER A 90 2.76 -19.83 -8.93
N LEU A 91 3.36 -19.24 -7.89
CA LEU A 91 4.37 -19.91 -7.06
C LEU A 91 3.75 -21.03 -6.22
N ALA A 92 2.59 -20.81 -5.60
CA ALA A 92 1.88 -21.82 -4.83
C ALA A 92 1.48 -23.03 -5.69
N ALA A 93 1.01 -22.80 -6.92
CA ALA A 93 0.73 -23.88 -7.87
C ALA A 93 2.00 -24.66 -8.27
N GLN A 94 3.14 -23.98 -8.41
CA GLN A 94 4.43 -24.64 -8.67
C GLN A 94 4.87 -25.50 -7.48
N VAL A 95 4.83 -24.98 -6.24
CA VAL A 95 5.14 -25.76 -5.02
C VAL A 95 4.25 -27.01 -4.94
N ALA A 96 2.94 -26.85 -5.10
CA ALA A 96 2.00 -27.97 -5.10
C ALA A 96 2.30 -29.02 -6.20
N SER A 97 2.82 -28.61 -7.36
CA SER A 97 3.22 -29.55 -8.41
C SER A 97 4.43 -30.43 -8.03
N TRP A 98 5.33 -29.93 -7.18
CA TRP A 98 6.46 -30.71 -6.63
C TRP A 98 6.06 -31.59 -5.41
N ASP A 99 4.86 -31.43 -4.87
CA ASP A 99 4.28 -32.30 -3.84
C ASP A 99 3.31 -33.34 -4.43
N ALA A 100 2.66 -33.01 -5.55
CA ALA A 100 1.69 -33.88 -6.22
C ALA A 100 2.31 -35.13 -6.88
N VAL A 101 3.62 -35.15 -7.15
CA VAL A 101 4.33 -36.32 -7.69
C VAL A 101 4.62 -37.33 -6.57
N SER A 102 3.55 -37.98 -6.11
CA SER A 102 3.62 -39.18 -5.28
C SER A 102 4.36 -40.29 -6.05
N PHE A 103 5.51 -40.72 -5.53
CA PHE A 103 6.32 -41.81 -6.10
C PHE A 103 5.57 -43.15 -6.25
N ARG A 104 4.34 -43.28 -5.75
CA ARG A 104 3.49 -44.48 -5.91
C ARG A 104 2.77 -44.55 -7.25
N ASP A 105 2.44 -43.41 -7.85
CA ASP A 105 1.65 -43.36 -9.09
C ASP A 105 2.54 -43.32 -10.34
N ALA A 106 3.85 -43.20 -10.15
CA ALA A 106 4.89 -43.15 -11.18
C ALA A 106 5.61 -44.49 -11.39
N PHE A 107 4.98 -45.63 -11.04
CA PHE A 107 5.37 -46.93 -11.61
C PHE A 107 4.73 -47.06 -12.98
N PRO A 108 5.44 -46.84 -14.11
CA PRO A 108 4.90 -47.17 -15.41
C PRO A 108 4.57 -48.67 -15.43
N GLU A 109 3.34 -49.01 -15.82
CA GLU A 109 2.91 -50.39 -16.00
C GLU A 109 3.95 -51.10 -16.86
N LEU A 110 4.61 -52.13 -16.28
CA LEU A 110 5.87 -52.67 -16.80
C LEU A 110 5.64 -53.35 -18.15
N LEU A 111 5.77 -52.56 -19.23
CA LEU A 111 5.61 -52.99 -20.61
C LEU A 111 6.44 -54.26 -20.82
N THR A 112 5.74 -55.37 -21.06
CA THR A 112 6.23 -56.75 -20.92
C THR A 112 7.13 -57.18 -22.07
N LYS A 113 8.25 -56.45 -22.24
CA LYS A 113 9.47 -57.07 -22.75
C LYS A 113 9.75 -58.30 -21.87
N PRO A 114 9.97 -59.49 -22.45
CA PRO A 114 10.36 -60.65 -21.66
C PRO A 114 11.65 -60.31 -20.91
N ALA A 115 11.69 -60.60 -19.60
CA ALA A 115 12.87 -60.34 -18.78
C ALA A 115 14.11 -60.96 -19.43
N GLU A 116 15.20 -60.20 -19.48
CA GLU A 116 16.40 -60.57 -20.23
C GLU A 116 17.01 -61.85 -19.67
N ARG A 117 16.89 -62.95 -20.43
CA ARG A 117 17.27 -64.28 -19.97
C ARG A 117 18.78 -64.46 -20.09
N HIS A 118 19.50 -64.23 -19.00
CA HIS A 118 20.90 -64.62 -18.88
C HIS A 118 21.03 -66.14 -18.75
N GLU A 119 21.10 -66.84 -19.88
CA GLU A 119 21.26 -68.30 -19.95
C GLU A 119 22.71 -68.71 -19.64
N LEU A 120 22.96 -69.07 -18.37
CA LEU A 120 24.25 -69.60 -17.92
C LEU A 120 24.44 -71.04 -18.42
N ASN A 121 25.03 -71.18 -19.62
CA ASN A 121 25.37 -72.46 -20.23
C ASN A 121 26.57 -73.13 -19.52
N SER A 122 26.27 -73.68 -18.34
CA SER A 122 27.21 -74.41 -17.49
C SER A 122 27.38 -75.85 -17.96
N THR A 123 28.64 -76.29 -18.07
CA THR A 123 28.99 -77.65 -18.55
C THR A 123 29.83 -78.44 -17.56
N TYR A 124 30.02 -77.97 -16.31
CA TYR A 124 30.83 -78.72 -15.33
C TYR A 124 30.19 -80.08 -15.04
N ARG A 125 28.84 -80.15 -15.02
CA ARG A 125 28.08 -81.39 -14.78
C ARG A 125 28.45 -82.49 -15.77
N LEU A 126 28.60 -82.19 -17.06
CA LEU A 126 28.99 -83.21 -18.05
C LEU A 126 30.35 -83.88 -17.75
N TYR A 127 31.25 -83.20 -17.03
CA TYR A 127 32.52 -83.78 -16.57
C TYR A 127 32.40 -84.47 -15.20
N LEU A 128 31.52 -83.96 -14.32
CA LEU A 128 31.22 -84.54 -13.01
C LEU A 128 30.43 -85.85 -13.15
N ASP A 129 29.34 -85.82 -13.92
CA ASP A 129 28.43 -86.93 -14.20
C ASP A 129 29.22 -88.07 -14.86
N ARG A 130 30.04 -87.77 -15.87
CA ARG A 130 30.95 -88.77 -16.47
C ARG A 130 31.96 -89.34 -15.47
N TYR A 131 32.54 -88.51 -14.58
CA TYR A 131 33.40 -89.01 -13.51
C TYR A 131 32.63 -89.92 -12.52
N LEU A 132 31.36 -89.62 -12.25
CA LEU A 132 30.49 -90.42 -11.39
C LEU A 132 30.05 -91.73 -12.06
N ASP A 133 29.88 -91.76 -13.39
CA ASP A 133 29.70 -92.98 -14.17
C ASP A 133 30.99 -93.83 -14.19
N ASP A 134 32.15 -93.19 -14.41
CA ASP A 134 33.47 -93.83 -14.48
C ASP A 134 33.99 -94.35 -13.12
N VAL A 135 33.38 -93.97 -11.98
CA VAL A 135 33.81 -94.32 -10.61
C VAL A 135 32.71 -95.01 -9.78
N GLY A 136 31.44 -94.69 -10.03
CA GLY A 136 30.30 -95.03 -9.17
C GLY A 136 30.18 -94.07 -7.99
N VAL A 137 28.98 -93.49 -7.79
CA VAL A 137 28.70 -92.49 -6.74
C VAL A 137 29.16 -92.97 -5.34
N ALA A 138 28.90 -94.23 -5.02
CA ALA A 138 29.24 -94.87 -3.75
C ALA A 138 30.75 -94.93 -3.44
N ASN A 139 31.60 -94.85 -4.47
CA ASN A 139 33.06 -94.89 -4.34
C ASN A 139 33.70 -93.49 -4.23
N THR A 140 32.89 -92.43 -4.25
CA THR A 140 33.37 -91.04 -4.09
C THR A 140 33.43 -90.63 -2.62
N SER A 141 34.23 -89.59 -2.31
CA SER A 141 34.31 -89.00 -0.97
C SER A 141 33.06 -88.25 -0.49
N LEU A 142 31.97 -88.29 -1.28
CA LEU A 142 30.66 -87.71 -0.97
C LEU A 142 29.59 -88.79 -0.67
N ALA A 143 29.93 -90.08 -0.81
CA ALA A 143 29.04 -91.16 -0.39
C ALA A 143 28.94 -91.17 1.15
N ASP A 144 27.71 -91.06 1.65
CA ASP A 144 27.46 -90.98 3.08
C ASP A 144 27.74 -92.34 3.73
N ARG A 145 28.79 -92.43 4.57
CA ARG A 145 29.25 -93.68 5.21
C ARG A 145 28.35 -94.13 6.37
N GLN A 146 27.06 -93.78 6.34
CA GLN A 146 26.11 -93.99 7.43
C GLN A 146 24.82 -94.72 7.05
N GLU A 147 24.65 -95.22 5.81
CA GLU A 147 23.59 -96.19 5.51
C GLU A 147 24.10 -97.65 5.54
N THR A 148 23.60 -98.34 6.56
CA THR A 148 23.98 -99.64 7.12
C THR A 148 24.00 -100.85 6.16
N HIS A 149 24.93 -101.78 6.45
CA HIS A 149 24.96 -103.16 5.96
C HIS A 149 23.58 -103.85 5.84
N ALA A 150 23.27 -104.40 4.67
CA ALA A 150 22.55 -105.69 4.51
C ALA A 150 22.65 -106.21 3.06
N GLY A 151 23.46 -107.25 2.82
CA GLY A 151 23.56 -107.90 1.51
C GLY A 151 24.98 -108.33 1.17
N TYR A 152 25.21 -109.64 1.09
CA TYR A 152 26.47 -110.23 0.60
C TYR A 152 26.49 -110.25 -0.93
N GLU A 153 27.54 -109.71 -1.52
CA GLU A 153 28.29 -110.28 -2.67
C GLU A 153 29.78 -109.97 -2.39
N PRO A 154 30.75 -110.79 -2.84
CA PRO A 154 32.17 -110.54 -2.57
C PRO A 154 32.73 -109.39 -3.42
N GLU A 155 33.74 -108.68 -2.91
CA GLU A 155 34.57 -107.81 -3.76
C GLU A 155 35.23 -108.66 -4.87
N PRO A 156 35.13 -108.28 -6.16
CA PRO A 156 36.20 -108.59 -7.09
C PRO A 156 37.46 -107.87 -6.61
N GLU A 157 38.61 -108.52 -6.75
CA GLU A 157 39.90 -108.03 -6.25
C GLU A 157 40.16 -106.58 -6.71
N SER A 158 40.62 -105.72 -5.80
CA SER A 158 41.03 -104.35 -6.13
C SER A 158 42.33 -104.37 -6.94
N GLU A 159 42.23 -104.67 -8.25
CA GLU A 159 43.24 -104.23 -9.21
C GLU A 159 43.44 -102.72 -9.03
N GLU A 160 44.68 -102.30 -8.72
CA GLU A 160 44.98 -100.86 -8.68
C GLU A 160 44.61 -100.26 -10.04
N PRO A 161 43.66 -99.32 -10.11
CA PRO A 161 43.09 -98.88 -11.38
C PRO A 161 44.21 -98.37 -12.28
N ALA A 162 44.41 -99.04 -13.42
CA ALA A 162 45.60 -98.91 -14.25
C ALA A 162 45.95 -97.42 -14.47
N PRO A 163 47.21 -96.96 -14.28
CA PRO A 163 47.52 -95.55 -14.04
C PRO A 163 46.93 -94.53 -15.05
N ALA A 164 46.72 -94.94 -16.30
CA ALA A 164 46.00 -94.15 -17.31
C ALA A 164 44.56 -93.78 -16.89
N THR A 165 43.81 -94.71 -16.28
CA THR A 165 42.44 -94.49 -15.80
C THR A 165 42.38 -93.54 -14.61
N VAL A 166 43.37 -93.59 -13.71
CA VAL A 166 43.51 -92.62 -12.60
C VAL A 166 43.82 -91.24 -13.14
N LEU A 167 44.73 -91.14 -14.13
CA LEU A 167 45.03 -89.88 -14.80
C LEU A 167 43.84 -89.32 -15.58
N GLU A 168 43.02 -90.15 -16.24
CA GLU A 168 41.78 -89.73 -16.91
C GLU A 168 40.73 -89.24 -15.90
N ARG A 169 40.48 -89.98 -14.82
CA ARG A 169 39.59 -89.57 -13.72
C ARG A 169 40.04 -88.24 -13.08
N VAL A 170 41.35 -88.05 -12.86
CA VAL A 170 41.93 -86.79 -12.38
C VAL A 170 41.77 -85.67 -13.41
N ALA A 171 41.95 -85.95 -14.70
CA ALA A 171 41.73 -84.96 -15.76
C ALA A 171 40.26 -84.54 -15.88
N LEU A 172 39.30 -85.46 -15.71
CA LEU A 172 37.86 -85.15 -15.65
C LEU A 172 37.53 -84.25 -14.43
N LEU A 173 38.06 -84.56 -13.25
CA LEU A 173 37.89 -83.71 -12.06
C LEU A 173 38.54 -82.33 -12.23
N GLN A 174 39.71 -82.25 -12.85
CA GLN A 174 40.37 -80.97 -13.15
C GLN A 174 39.57 -80.15 -14.18
N ALA A 175 39.05 -80.78 -15.24
CA ALA A 175 38.19 -80.13 -16.22
C ALA A 175 36.86 -79.65 -15.59
N CYS A 176 36.24 -80.48 -14.76
CA CYS A 176 35.06 -80.12 -13.96
C CYS A 176 35.34 -78.90 -13.08
N LYS A 177 36.44 -78.91 -12.31
CA LYS A 177 36.82 -77.79 -11.44
C LYS A 177 37.08 -76.52 -12.24
N VAL A 178 37.92 -76.57 -13.28
CA VAL A 178 38.24 -75.40 -14.12
C VAL A 178 36.98 -74.82 -14.78
N ARG A 179 35.99 -75.66 -15.11
CA ARG A 179 34.70 -75.20 -15.62
C ARG A 179 33.81 -74.59 -14.53
N ALA A 180 33.75 -75.18 -13.34
CA ALA A 180 33.01 -74.63 -12.21
C ALA A 180 33.59 -73.29 -11.74
N ASP A 181 34.91 -73.19 -11.57
CA ASP A 181 35.63 -71.96 -11.19
C ASP A 181 35.36 -70.83 -12.23
N ARG A 182 35.28 -71.18 -13.52
CA ARG A 182 34.94 -70.24 -14.61
C ARG A 182 33.47 -69.80 -14.55
N ASP A 183 32.53 -70.72 -14.36
CA ASP A 183 31.10 -70.40 -14.29
C ASP A 183 30.79 -69.56 -13.03
N ILE A 184 31.48 -69.81 -11.91
CA ILE A 184 31.45 -68.96 -10.69
C ILE A 184 32.00 -67.56 -11.00
N SER A 185 33.16 -67.44 -11.65
CA SER A 185 33.76 -66.15 -12.03
C SER A 185 32.84 -65.31 -12.92
N GLN A 186 32.01 -65.95 -13.76
CA GLN A 186 30.99 -65.27 -14.56
C GLN A 186 29.86 -64.72 -13.69
N LEU A 187 29.34 -65.51 -12.74
CA LEU A 187 28.32 -65.06 -11.79
C LEU A 187 28.81 -63.93 -10.88
N GLU A 188 30.06 -64.00 -10.41
CA GLU A 188 30.67 -62.94 -9.60
C GLU A 188 30.83 -61.62 -10.37
N SER A 189 31.24 -61.68 -11.65
CA SER A 189 31.37 -60.46 -12.47
C SER A 189 30.01 -59.82 -12.80
N LEU A 190 28.97 -60.62 -13.03
CA LEU A 190 27.58 -60.16 -13.22
C LEU A 190 26.99 -59.58 -11.91
N LEU A 191 27.28 -60.19 -10.76
CA LEU A 191 26.90 -59.67 -9.44
C LEU A 191 27.64 -58.37 -9.10
N ALA A 192 28.89 -58.21 -9.53
CA ALA A 192 29.64 -56.95 -9.41
C ALA A 192 29.05 -55.84 -10.30
N ALA A 193 28.61 -56.17 -11.53
CA ALA A 193 27.90 -55.23 -12.39
C ALA A 193 26.59 -54.74 -11.74
N PHE A 194 25.72 -55.65 -11.29
CA PHE A 194 24.47 -55.24 -10.61
C PHE A 194 24.69 -54.46 -9.30
N LYS A 195 25.78 -54.70 -8.56
CA LYS A 195 26.15 -53.85 -7.41
C LYS A 195 26.46 -52.42 -7.85
N LYS A 196 27.31 -52.26 -8.87
CA LYS A 196 27.69 -50.96 -9.43
C LYS A 196 26.47 -50.21 -10.00
N ASP A 197 25.58 -50.90 -10.70
CA ASP A 197 24.39 -50.28 -11.28
C ASP A 197 23.39 -49.86 -10.19
N ARG A 198 23.22 -50.67 -9.13
CA ARG A 198 22.44 -50.30 -7.94
C ARG A 198 23.06 -49.10 -7.21
N GLU A 199 24.38 -49.01 -7.12
CA GLU A 199 25.09 -47.87 -6.52
C GLU A 199 24.93 -46.60 -7.36
N LEU A 200 25.00 -46.69 -8.70
CA LEU A 200 24.69 -45.60 -9.63
C LEU A 200 23.25 -45.12 -9.47
N VAL A 201 22.27 -46.04 -9.45
CA VAL A 201 20.85 -45.69 -9.24
C VAL A 201 20.63 -45.04 -7.88
N SER A 202 21.28 -45.53 -6.82
CA SER A 202 21.18 -44.95 -5.48
C SER A 202 21.80 -43.55 -5.39
N GLU A 203 22.94 -43.32 -6.06
CA GLU A 203 23.52 -41.98 -6.17
C GLU A 203 22.64 -41.02 -6.97
N GLU A 204 22.06 -41.48 -8.08
CA GLU A 204 21.27 -40.62 -8.95
C GLU A 204 19.91 -40.26 -8.32
N ILE A 205 19.24 -41.21 -7.65
CA ILE A 205 18.06 -40.91 -6.81
C ILE A 205 18.40 -39.80 -5.82
N ARG A 206 19.49 -39.95 -5.06
CA ARG A 206 19.93 -38.93 -4.08
C ARG A 206 20.24 -37.58 -4.74
N ARG A 207 20.79 -37.55 -5.96
CA ARG A 207 21.02 -36.28 -6.69
C ARG A 207 19.71 -35.61 -7.09
N GLN A 208 18.73 -36.38 -7.56
CA GLN A 208 17.41 -35.86 -7.94
C GLN A 208 16.61 -35.40 -6.71
N GLU A 209 16.68 -36.12 -5.59
CA GLU A 209 16.11 -35.68 -4.29
C GLU A 209 16.68 -34.32 -3.86
N ASN A 210 18.02 -34.18 -3.83
CA ASN A 210 18.67 -32.88 -3.54
C ASN A 210 18.28 -31.78 -4.55
N HIS A 211 18.03 -32.12 -5.81
CA HIS A 211 17.57 -31.15 -6.81
C HIS A 211 16.13 -30.69 -6.55
N ILE A 212 15.23 -31.60 -6.17
CA ILE A 212 13.86 -31.29 -5.78
C ILE A 212 13.85 -30.41 -4.52
N ASP A 213 14.62 -30.76 -3.50
CA ASP A 213 14.69 -29.98 -2.25
C ASP A 213 15.23 -28.56 -2.48
N THR A 214 16.29 -28.42 -3.29
CA THR A 214 16.81 -27.09 -3.66
C THR A 214 15.83 -26.27 -4.50
N ALA A 215 15.04 -26.90 -5.37
CA ALA A 215 13.97 -26.24 -6.12
C ALA A 215 12.80 -25.80 -5.21
N LYS A 216 12.38 -26.64 -4.25
CA LYS A 216 11.34 -26.31 -3.27
C LYS A 216 11.76 -25.13 -2.39
N LEU A 217 12.96 -25.18 -1.80
CA LEU A 217 13.50 -24.09 -0.97
C LEU A 217 13.62 -22.76 -1.76
N ALA A 218 13.95 -22.82 -3.05
CA ALA A 218 13.96 -21.63 -3.90
C ALA A 218 12.55 -21.04 -4.10
N LEU A 219 11.55 -21.89 -4.39
CA LEU A 219 10.15 -21.45 -4.54
C LEU A 219 9.56 -20.91 -3.24
N GLU A 220 9.83 -21.55 -2.09
CA GLU A 220 9.42 -21.07 -0.77
C GLU A 220 10.01 -19.70 -0.43
N SER A 221 11.31 -19.50 -0.71
CA SER A 221 11.99 -18.21 -0.53
C SER A 221 11.37 -17.11 -1.41
N ASP A 222 11.07 -17.43 -2.66
CA ASP A 222 10.46 -16.50 -3.62
C ASP A 222 9.01 -16.14 -3.21
N LEU A 223 8.25 -17.11 -2.70
CA LEU A 223 6.90 -16.95 -2.15
C LEU A 223 6.91 -16.10 -0.87
N GLN A 224 7.87 -16.30 0.04
CA GLN A 224 8.08 -15.41 1.19
C GLN A 224 8.42 -13.98 0.75
N HIS A 225 9.20 -13.80 -0.34
CA HIS A 225 9.51 -12.47 -0.86
C HIS A 225 8.27 -11.76 -1.46
N VAL A 226 7.34 -12.52 -2.06
CA VAL A 226 6.03 -12.01 -2.49
C VAL A 226 5.16 -11.62 -1.29
N ARG A 227 5.05 -12.48 -0.27
CA ARG A 227 4.31 -12.20 0.98
C ARG A 227 4.82 -10.96 1.70
N HIS A 228 6.14 -10.80 1.83
CA HIS A 228 6.72 -9.59 2.39
C HIS A 228 6.51 -8.35 1.48
N SER A 229 6.34 -8.54 0.17
CA SER A 229 6.01 -7.45 -0.76
C SER A 229 4.55 -7.03 -0.70
N GLN A 230 3.61 -7.95 -0.47
CA GLN A 230 2.21 -7.67 -0.16
C GLN A 230 2.08 -6.93 1.18
N GLN A 231 2.72 -7.40 2.25
CA GLN A 231 2.76 -6.73 3.55
C GLN A 231 3.29 -5.28 3.45
N ARG A 232 4.32 -5.03 2.62
CA ARG A 232 4.83 -3.68 2.34
C ARG A 232 3.87 -2.80 1.52
N VAL A 233 2.86 -3.37 0.87
CA VAL A 233 1.76 -2.63 0.22
C VAL A 233 0.64 -2.36 1.23
N LEU A 234 0.22 -3.36 2.01
CA LEU A 234 -0.77 -3.20 3.09
C LEU A 234 -0.36 -2.10 4.08
N ALA A 235 0.90 -2.12 4.52
CA ALA A 235 1.46 -1.08 5.41
C ALA A 235 1.46 0.33 4.78
N ARG A 236 1.55 0.46 3.45
CA ARG A 236 1.43 1.76 2.75
C ARG A 236 -0.01 2.26 2.63
N LEU A 237 -0.99 1.36 2.78
CA LEU A 237 -2.42 1.68 2.84
C LEU A 237 -2.90 1.95 4.29
N GLY A 238 -2.01 1.87 5.29
CA GLY A 238 -2.38 1.95 6.70
C GLY A 238 -3.08 0.69 7.25
N ILE A 239 -3.23 -0.34 6.41
CA ILE A 239 -3.81 -1.64 6.76
C ILE A 239 -2.76 -2.38 7.59
N THR A 240 -2.81 -2.15 8.89
CA THR A 240 -1.78 -2.58 9.83
C THR A 240 -1.98 -4.03 10.23
N VAL A 241 -1.15 -4.91 9.68
CA VAL A 241 -0.99 -6.28 10.19
C VAL A 241 -0.66 -6.20 11.68
N LYS A 242 -1.54 -6.68 12.55
CA LYS A 242 -1.25 -6.87 13.99
C LYS A 242 -0.35 -8.09 14.21
N THR A 243 0.75 -8.17 13.45
CA THR A 243 1.88 -9.03 13.78
C THR A 243 2.27 -8.75 15.23
N GLY A 244 2.21 -9.79 16.06
CA GLY A 244 2.34 -9.69 17.51
C GLY A 244 3.75 -9.30 17.94
N ARG A 245 4.11 -8.01 17.77
CA ARG A 245 5.32 -7.42 18.34
C ARG A 245 5.19 -7.37 19.86
N GLN A 246 5.57 -8.47 20.50
CA GLN A 246 6.16 -8.41 21.84
C GLN A 246 7.29 -7.38 21.78
N ALA A 247 7.13 -6.27 22.50
CA ALA A 247 8.18 -5.27 22.62
C ALA A 247 9.28 -5.81 23.54
N GLY A 248 10.42 -6.17 22.97
CA GLY A 248 11.61 -6.59 23.72
C GLY A 248 12.04 -8.04 23.51
N SER A 249 12.64 -8.34 22.35
CA SER A 249 13.69 -9.35 22.28
C SER A 249 14.77 -8.88 21.30
N VAL A 250 15.93 -8.48 21.84
CA VAL A 250 17.11 -8.10 21.06
C VAL A 250 18.04 -9.31 21.01
N LEU A 251 17.78 -10.25 20.09
CA LEU A 251 18.73 -11.30 19.65
C LEU A 251 18.18 -12.07 18.43
N PRO A 252 18.50 -11.65 17.19
CA PRO A 252 18.06 -12.34 15.98
C PRO A 252 19.10 -13.36 15.51
N ASN A 253 19.26 -14.47 16.23
CA ASN A 253 20.07 -15.62 15.78
C ASN A 253 19.83 -16.89 16.61
N PHE A 254 18.69 -17.56 16.39
CA PHE A 254 18.60 -19.02 16.41
C PHE A 254 17.34 -19.45 15.65
N GLY A 255 17.49 -20.43 14.75
CA GLY A 255 16.39 -20.87 13.89
C GLY A 255 15.37 -21.71 14.67
N ILE A 256 14.12 -21.26 14.66
CA ILE A 256 12.97 -22.15 14.90
C ILE A 256 12.24 -22.21 13.56
N SER A 257 12.26 -23.37 12.90
CA SER A 257 11.41 -23.66 11.74
C SER A 257 9.97 -23.87 12.18
N GLY A 258 9.41 -22.82 12.81
CA GLY A 258 8.02 -22.77 13.22
C GLY A 258 7.17 -22.71 11.96
N ARG A 259 6.49 -23.82 11.67
CA ARG A 259 5.54 -23.98 10.58
C ARG A 259 4.55 -22.83 10.62
N GLN A 260 4.78 -21.80 9.81
CA GLN A 260 3.92 -20.63 9.75
C GLN A 260 2.67 -21.02 9.00
N GLU A 261 1.69 -21.56 9.74
CA GLU A 261 0.34 -21.77 9.23
C GLU A 261 -0.12 -20.50 8.52
N GLU A 262 -0.71 -20.66 7.34
CA GLU A 262 -1.10 -19.55 6.50
C GLU A 262 -2.17 -18.75 7.23
N SER A 263 -1.76 -17.68 7.90
CA SER A 263 -2.66 -16.87 8.73
C SER A 263 -3.79 -16.37 7.83
N PRO A 264 -5.05 -16.81 8.02
CA PRO A 264 -6.16 -16.40 7.16
C PRO A 264 -6.29 -14.88 7.14
N GLU A 265 -5.91 -14.23 8.24
CA GLU A 265 -5.67 -12.81 8.41
C GLU A 265 -4.99 -12.13 7.21
N LEU A 266 -4.01 -12.75 6.53
CA LEU A 266 -3.32 -12.11 5.40
C LEU A 266 -4.22 -12.05 4.14
N ASN A 267 -4.96 -13.12 3.85
CA ASN A 267 -5.90 -13.13 2.73
C ASN A 267 -7.10 -12.22 3.04
N ASP A 268 -7.63 -12.29 4.27
CA ASP A 268 -8.67 -11.37 4.76
C ASP A 268 -8.22 -9.89 4.65
N GLN A 269 -6.96 -9.59 4.94
CA GLN A 269 -6.37 -8.25 4.78
C GLN A 269 -6.16 -7.84 3.32
N LEU A 270 -5.88 -8.78 2.42
CA LEU A 270 -5.76 -8.53 0.98
C LEU A 270 -7.12 -8.24 0.35
N ASP A 271 -8.15 -9.01 0.68
CA ASP A 271 -9.52 -8.79 0.19
C ASP A 271 -10.13 -7.52 0.79
N TYR A 272 -9.85 -7.22 2.07
CA TYR A 272 -10.14 -5.91 2.66
C TYR A 272 -9.38 -4.78 1.95
N ALA A 273 -8.11 -4.97 1.55
CA ALA A 273 -7.35 -3.96 0.83
C ALA A 273 -7.90 -3.66 -0.56
N ASN A 274 -8.32 -4.70 -1.30
CA ASN A 274 -9.01 -4.54 -2.59
C ASN A 274 -10.30 -3.75 -2.40
N SER A 275 -11.15 -4.19 -1.46
CA SER A 275 -12.42 -3.52 -1.11
C SER A 275 -12.22 -2.05 -0.68
N TYR A 276 -11.16 -1.77 0.10
CA TYR A 276 -10.80 -0.42 0.54
C TYR A 276 -10.32 0.47 -0.61
N LEU A 277 -9.52 -0.09 -1.55
CA LEU A 277 -9.06 0.62 -2.75
C LEU A 277 -10.24 1.02 -3.63
N GLU A 278 -11.14 0.09 -3.94
CA GLU A 278 -12.36 0.35 -4.72
C GLU A 278 -13.26 1.38 -4.04
N ALA A 279 -13.51 1.24 -2.73
CA ALA A 279 -14.31 2.19 -1.97
C ALA A 279 -13.68 3.60 -1.95
N LYS A 280 -12.37 3.73 -1.69
CA LYS A 280 -11.68 5.04 -1.70
C LYS A 280 -11.69 5.66 -3.10
N GLN A 281 -11.50 4.87 -4.16
CA GLN A 281 -11.61 5.36 -5.54
C GLN A 281 -13.02 5.84 -5.89
N SER A 282 -14.05 5.12 -5.45
CA SER A 282 -15.45 5.50 -5.67
C SER A 282 -15.78 6.84 -4.97
N VAL A 283 -15.39 6.98 -3.70
CA VAL A 283 -15.54 8.24 -2.93
C VAL A 283 -14.79 9.39 -3.61
N LEU A 284 -13.51 9.21 -3.95
CA LEU A 284 -12.73 10.24 -4.64
C LEU A 284 -13.30 10.61 -6.02
N THR A 285 -13.93 9.67 -6.72
CA THR A 285 -14.61 9.95 -8.00
C THR A 285 -15.87 10.78 -7.81
N ALA A 286 -16.64 10.51 -6.75
CA ALA A 286 -17.80 11.31 -6.36
C ALA A 286 -17.39 12.72 -5.89
N ASP A 287 -16.32 12.83 -5.09
CA ASP A 287 -15.75 14.10 -4.65
C ASP A 287 -15.21 14.93 -5.83
N LEU A 288 -14.48 14.31 -6.77
CA LEU A 288 -14.02 14.98 -8.00
C LEU A 288 -15.18 15.52 -8.86
N LYS A 289 -16.34 14.85 -8.84
CA LYS A 289 -17.56 15.41 -9.46
C LYS A 289 -18.07 16.59 -8.65
N LYS A 290 -18.27 16.42 -7.33
CA LYS A 290 -18.75 17.47 -6.42
C LYS A 290 -17.91 18.75 -6.52
N PHE A 291 -16.59 18.68 -6.53
CA PHE A 291 -15.74 19.87 -6.63
C PHE A 291 -15.74 20.53 -8.01
N LYS A 292 -16.06 19.81 -9.09
CA LYS A 292 -16.37 20.41 -10.40
C LYS A 292 -17.70 21.17 -10.37
N ASP A 293 -18.70 20.56 -9.75
CA ASP A 293 -20.03 21.15 -9.56
C ASP A 293 -19.98 22.37 -8.60
N GLU A 294 -19.03 22.43 -7.65
CA GLU A 294 -18.75 23.57 -6.75
C GLU A 294 -17.91 24.69 -7.39
N LEU A 295 -17.05 24.41 -8.37
CA LEU A 295 -16.08 25.37 -8.92
C LEU A 295 -16.75 26.59 -9.58
N HIS A 296 -17.67 26.38 -10.53
CA HIS A 296 -18.36 27.50 -11.18
C HIS A 296 -19.21 28.36 -10.23
N PRO A 297 -19.99 27.80 -9.27
CA PRO A 297 -20.63 28.59 -8.22
C PRO A 297 -19.66 29.41 -7.35
N ALA A 298 -18.46 28.90 -7.07
CA ALA A 298 -17.43 29.64 -6.34
C ALA A 298 -16.85 30.79 -7.18
N GLU A 299 -16.51 30.54 -8.45
CA GLU A 299 -16.05 31.57 -9.40
C GLU A 299 -17.11 32.67 -9.57
N HIS A 300 -18.37 32.30 -9.77
CA HIS A 300 -19.49 33.24 -9.87
C HIS A 300 -19.65 34.08 -8.59
N SER A 301 -19.52 33.46 -7.41
CA SER A 301 -19.58 34.18 -6.13
C SER A 301 -18.43 35.17 -5.97
N ARG A 302 -17.19 34.76 -6.32
CA ARG A 302 -16.00 35.62 -6.34
C ARG A 302 -16.20 36.82 -7.27
N ASN A 303 -16.61 36.57 -8.52
CA ASN A 303 -16.83 37.59 -9.54
C ASN A 303 -17.94 38.57 -9.15
N THR A 304 -19.03 38.05 -8.55
CA THR A 304 -20.17 38.86 -8.09
C THR A 304 -19.78 39.76 -6.92
N TRP A 305 -18.97 39.27 -5.97
CA TRP A 305 -18.42 40.09 -4.88
C TRP A 305 -17.44 41.16 -5.40
N GLU A 306 -16.52 40.79 -6.30
CA GLU A 306 -15.56 41.70 -6.95
C GLU A 306 -16.27 42.83 -7.72
N GLY A 307 -17.32 42.50 -8.47
CA GLY A 307 -18.19 43.47 -9.15
C GLY A 307 -18.94 44.38 -8.16
N SER A 308 -19.51 43.81 -7.10
CA SER A 308 -20.24 44.55 -6.07
C SER A 308 -19.36 45.56 -5.34
N LEU A 309 -18.17 45.14 -4.87
CA LEU A 309 -17.17 46.03 -4.29
C LEU A 309 -16.73 47.14 -5.26
N SER A 310 -16.64 46.81 -6.55
CA SER A 310 -16.28 47.78 -7.59
C SER A 310 -17.37 48.85 -7.79
N GLN A 311 -18.65 48.51 -7.68
CA GLN A 311 -19.74 49.50 -7.73
C GLN A 311 -19.82 50.33 -6.44
N ILE A 312 -19.68 49.70 -5.27
CA ILE A 312 -19.66 50.40 -3.97
C ILE A 312 -18.49 51.41 -3.93
N SER A 313 -17.30 51.01 -4.38
CA SER A 313 -16.14 51.92 -4.47
C SER A 313 -16.36 53.09 -5.43
N LYS A 314 -17.06 52.87 -6.55
CA LYS A 314 -17.45 53.96 -7.48
C LYS A 314 -18.48 54.88 -6.87
N LEU A 315 -19.48 54.35 -6.15
CA LEU A 315 -20.49 55.14 -5.44
C LEU A 315 -19.83 56.03 -4.39
N GLU A 316 -18.98 55.45 -3.54
CA GLU A 316 -18.22 56.20 -2.55
C GLU A 316 -17.37 57.31 -3.20
N ALA A 317 -16.69 57.03 -4.32
CA ALA A 317 -15.91 58.02 -5.06
C ALA A 317 -16.80 59.10 -5.73
N SER A 318 -17.97 58.72 -6.27
CA SER A 318 -18.97 59.62 -6.88
C SER A 318 -19.50 60.59 -5.82
N LEU A 319 -20.01 60.08 -4.71
CA LEU A 319 -20.55 60.87 -3.60
C LEU A 319 -19.48 61.80 -3.00
N LYS A 320 -18.25 61.32 -2.76
CA LYS A 320 -17.12 62.15 -2.31
C LYS A 320 -16.80 63.27 -3.32
N SER A 321 -16.75 62.96 -4.61
CA SER A 321 -16.51 63.91 -5.71
C SER A 321 -17.61 64.97 -5.84
N ILE A 322 -18.88 64.57 -5.70
CA ILE A 322 -20.05 65.45 -5.75
C ILE A 322 -20.05 66.41 -4.55
N LEU A 323 -19.89 65.89 -3.32
CA LEU A 323 -19.90 66.70 -2.10
C LEU A 323 -18.73 67.70 -2.03
N ILE A 324 -17.53 67.32 -2.52
CA ILE A 324 -16.37 68.22 -2.59
C ILE A 324 -16.59 69.36 -3.60
N LYS A 325 -17.23 69.07 -4.76
CA LYS A 325 -17.46 70.08 -5.81
C LYS A 325 -18.65 70.99 -5.50
N ASN A 326 -19.72 70.44 -4.93
CA ASN A 326 -20.98 71.11 -4.67
C ASN A 326 -21.50 70.69 -3.28
N PRO A 327 -21.05 71.33 -2.18
CA PRO A 327 -21.49 70.98 -0.82
C PRO A 327 -22.99 71.21 -0.58
N ASN A 328 -23.65 72.03 -1.42
CA ASN A 328 -25.10 72.26 -1.40
C ASN A 328 -25.86 71.37 -2.42
N THR A 329 -25.34 70.18 -2.75
CA THR A 329 -26.04 69.25 -3.67
C THR A 329 -27.38 68.80 -3.06
N PRO A 330 -28.50 68.85 -3.80
CA PRO A 330 -29.80 68.41 -3.29
C PRO A 330 -29.79 66.89 -2.98
N PRO A 331 -30.34 66.45 -1.83
CA PRO A 331 -30.32 65.04 -1.41
C PRO A 331 -30.90 64.06 -2.44
N GLN A 332 -31.82 64.52 -3.29
CA GLN A 332 -32.42 63.71 -4.36
C GLN A 332 -31.39 63.18 -5.36
N VAL A 333 -30.30 63.92 -5.65
CA VAL A 333 -29.24 63.48 -6.58
C VAL A 333 -28.37 62.38 -5.94
N LEU A 334 -28.05 62.53 -4.65
CA LEU A 334 -27.33 61.52 -3.88
C LEU A 334 -28.18 60.24 -3.74
N SER A 335 -29.48 60.41 -3.51
CA SER A 335 -30.49 59.35 -3.42
C SER A 335 -30.60 58.53 -4.72
N THR A 336 -30.58 59.17 -5.89
CA THR A 336 -30.61 58.45 -7.19
C THR A 336 -29.35 57.63 -7.45
N GLU A 337 -28.17 58.14 -7.10
CA GLU A 337 -26.90 57.39 -7.22
C GLU A 337 -26.87 56.18 -6.28
N ILE A 338 -27.35 56.34 -5.03
CA ILE A 338 -27.44 55.26 -4.04
C ILE A 338 -28.43 54.19 -4.48
N ASN A 339 -29.63 54.56 -4.93
CA ASN A 339 -30.64 53.59 -5.38
C ASN A 339 -30.17 52.77 -6.58
N ALA A 340 -29.52 53.38 -7.58
CA ALA A 340 -29.01 52.65 -8.73
C ALA A 340 -27.97 51.57 -8.37
N VAL A 341 -27.27 51.71 -7.23
CA VAL A 341 -26.35 50.70 -6.70
C VAL A 341 -27.07 49.70 -5.78
N VAL A 342 -28.10 50.12 -5.04
CA VAL A 342 -28.98 49.18 -4.32
C VAL A 342 -29.66 48.21 -5.29
N ASP A 343 -30.24 48.71 -6.38
CA ASP A 343 -30.89 47.88 -7.41
C ASP A 343 -29.91 46.84 -8.00
N TYR A 344 -28.69 47.28 -8.35
CA TYR A 344 -27.63 46.39 -8.83
C TYR A 344 -27.22 45.32 -7.81
N LEU A 345 -27.14 45.67 -6.52
CA LEU A 345 -26.79 44.73 -5.46
C LEU A 345 -27.95 43.76 -5.16
N GLU A 346 -29.20 44.17 -5.33
CA GLU A 346 -30.38 43.29 -5.22
C GLU A 346 -30.48 42.30 -6.38
N ASP A 347 -30.18 42.73 -7.61
CA ASP A 347 -29.99 41.85 -8.78
C ASP A 347 -28.85 40.85 -8.55
N ALA A 348 -27.68 41.33 -8.08
CA ALA A 348 -26.52 40.49 -7.79
C ALA A 348 -26.79 39.46 -6.66
N SER A 349 -27.52 39.87 -5.62
CA SER A 349 -27.95 39.01 -4.52
C SER A 349 -28.98 37.97 -5.00
N SER A 350 -29.92 38.37 -5.85
CA SER A 350 -30.90 37.46 -6.46
C SER A 350 -30.24 36.44 -7.39
N GLY A 351 -29.24 36.88 -8.16
CA GLY A 351 -28.50 36.08 -9.15
C GLY A 351 -27.43 35.14 -8.60
N THR A 352 -27.25 35.00 -7.29
CA THR A 352 -26.30 34.04 -6.69
C THR A 352 -26.99 32.89 -5.93
N SER A 353 -26.36 31.72 -5.93
CA SER A 353 -26.74 30.57 -5.11
C SER A 353 -26.11 30.60 -3.70
N SER A 354 -25.05 31.38 -3.49
CA SER A 354 -24.30 31.41 -2.23
C SER A 354 -25.06 32.16 -1.13
N SER A 355 -25.40 31.45 -0.05
CA SER A 355 -26.06 32.01 1.14
C SER A 355 -25.19 33.02 1.87
N LEU A 356 -23.89 32.77 1.95
CA LEU A 356 -22.93 33.68 2.59
C LEU A 356 -22.74 34.95 1.77
N LEU A 357 -22.67 34.85 0.44
CA LEU A 357 -22.62 36.06 -0.41
C LEU A 357 -23.91 36.88 -0.29
N LYS A 358 -25.09 36.24 -0.23
CA LYS A 358 -26.37 36.92 0.05
C LYS A 358 -26.36 37.68 1.38
N TYR A 359 -25.71 37.14 2.41
CA TYR A 359 -25.58 37.81 3.71
C TYR A 359 -24.65 39.04 3.65
N CYS A 360 -23.49 38.93 2.98
CA CYS A 360 -22.58 40.06 2.78
C CYS A 360 -23.21 41.16 1.92
N LEU A 361 -23.84 40.81 0.79
CA LEU A 361 -24.53 41.75 -0.09
C LEU A 361 -25.74 42.40 0.62
N GLY A 362 -26.54 41.61 1.33
CA GLY A 362 -27.67 42.09 2.13
C GLY A 362 -27.26 43.13 3.17
N SER A 363 -26.08 42.97 3.78
CA SER A 363 -25.55 43.92 4.76
C SER A 363 -25.13 45.25 4.13
N GLU A 364 -24.51 45.24 2.94
CA GLU A 364 -24.20 46.49 2.20
C GLU A 364 -25.51 47.17 1.72
N ILE A 365 -26.50 46.39 1.25
CA ILE A 365 -27.83 46.88 0.86
C ILE A 365 -28.55 47.55 2.04
N GLU A 366 -28.53 46.94 3.23
CA GLU A 366 -29.15 47.49 4.45
C GLU A 366 -28.55 48.86 4.81
N VAL A 367 -27.22 49.00 4.78
CA VAL A 367 -26.54 50.28 5.01
C VAL A 367 -26.87 51.33 3.95
N LEU A 368 -26.88 50.96 2.67
CA LEU A 368 -27.19 51.90 1.59
C LEU A 368 -28.66 52.37 1.63
N LYS A 369 -29.60 51.49 1.95
CA LYS A 369 -31.01 51.85 2.17
C LYS A 369 -31.16 52.80 3.36
N LYS A 370 -30.55 52.48 4.50
CA LYS A 370 -30.54 53.34 5.69
C LYS A 370 -29.92 54.73 5.41
N ALA A 371 -28.81 54.79 4.67
CA ALA A 371 -28.21 56.06 4.26
C ALA A 371 -29.16 56.90 3.36
N ASN A 372 -29.99 56.25 2.55
CA ASN A 372 -31.00 56.94 1.73
C ASN A 372 -32.20 57.44 2.57
N GLU A 373 -32.61 56.69 3.59
CA GLU A 373 -33.60 57.12 4.59
C GLU A 373 -33.10 58.33 5.41
N GLU A 374 -31.82 58.36 5.77
CA GLU A 374 -31.18 59.49 6.46
C GLU A 374 -31.04 60.73 5.55
N LEU A 375 -30.89 60.56 4.24
CA LEU A 375 -30.89 61.65 3.24
C LEU A 375 -32.29 62.20 2.94
N ASN A 376 -33.32 61.36 3.01
CA ASN A 376 -34.72 61.73 2.77
C ASN A 376 -35.59 61.44 4.00
N PRO A 377 -35.33 62.10 5.15
CA PRO A 377 -36.01 61.79 6.41
C PRO A 377 -37.53 61.96 6.26
N PRO A 378 -38.34 60.96 6.68
CA PRO A 378 -39.78 61.00 6.49
C PRO A 378 -40.38 62.23 7.17
N ASN A 379 -40.98 63.08 6.32
CA ASN A 379 -41.45 64.44 6.59
C ASN A 379 -41.95 64.66 8.04
N PRO A 380 -41.23 65.40 8.91
CA PRO A 380 -41.44 65.40 10.37
C PRO A 380 -42.66 66.20 10.85
N LYS A 381 -43.81 66.01 10.21
CA LYS A 381 -45.12 66.52 10.62
C LYS A 381 -45.80 65.57 11.61
N HIS A 382 -45.19 65.34 12.78
CA HIS A 382 -45.84 65.05 14.08
C HIS A 382 -44.87 64.45 15.12
N SER A 383 -43.97 65.26 15.67
CA SER A 383 -43.58 65.11 17.08
C SER A 383 -43.10 66.45 17.64
N LEU A 384 -43.69 66.87 18.77
CA LEU A 384 -43.23 68.06 19.51
C LEU A 384 -42.01 67.70 20.37
N PRO A 385 -41.04 68.61 20.55
CA PRO A 385 -39.86 68.35 21.37
C PRO A 385 -40.27 68.16 22.84
N ARG A 386 -40.20 66.91 23.32
CA ARG A 386 -40.56 66.57 24.70
C ARG A 386 -39.46 67.02 25.66
N SER A 387 -39.55 68.26 26.12
CA SER A 387 -38.65 68.85 27.12
C SER A 387 -38.46 67.90 28.31
N TYR A 388 -37.24 67.37 28.45
CA TYR A 388 -36.88 66.56 29.61
C TYR A 388 -36.48 67.50 30.75
N ARG A 389 -37.46 67.77 31.62
CA ARG A 389 -37.32 68.73 32.72
C ARG A 389 -36.50 68.10 33.85
N GLU A 390 -35.32 68.66 34.13
CA GLU A 390 -34.53 68.27 35.29
C GLU A 390 -35.34 68.37 36.59
N LYS A 391 -35.20 67.36 37.45
CA LYS A 391 -35.58 67.42 38.86
C LYS A 391 -34.46 66.82 39.68
N GLY A 392 -33.76 67.66 40.43
CA GLY A 392 -32.80 67.21 41.44
C GLY A 392 -33.50 66.37 42.52
N GLY A 393 -32.86 65.27 42.92
CA GLY A 393 -33.34 64.34 43.94
C GLY A 393 -32.20 63.98 44.90
N THR A 394 -31.77 64.94 45.71
CA THR A 394 -30.59 64.81 46.57
C THR A 394 -30.84 63.87 47.75
N PHE A 395 -30.16 62.72 47.80
CA PHE A 395 -29.97 61.97 49.04
C PHE A 395 -28.55 61.44 49.16
N LEU A 396 -27.94 61.70 50.33
CA LEU A 396 -26.59 61.29 50.70
C LEU A 396 -26.65 60.09 51.65
N ARG A 397 -25.93 59.00 51.35
CA ARG A 397 -24.84 58.46 52.19
C ARG A 397 -24.27 57.12 51.69
N ASN A 398 -22.94 57.03 51.79
CA ASN A 398 -22.09 55.92 52.28
C ASN A 398 -22.59 54.47 52.05
N GLY A 399 -21.88 53.56 51.36
CA GLY A 399 -20.63 53.66 50.59
C GLY A 399 -19.48 52.79 51.13
N THR A 400 -18.81 52.05 50.23
CA THR A 400 -17.55 51.30 50.48
C THR A 400 -16.66 51.30 49.24
N SER A 401 -15.43 51.83 49.40
CA SER A 401 -14.16 51.59 48.67
C SER A 401 -14.12 51.06 47.22
N ARG A 402 -13.32 51.76 46.39
CA ARG A 402 -12.73 51.27 45.12
C ARG A 402 -11.69 50.14 45.37
N PRO A 403 -11.09 49.57 44.31
CA PRO A 403 -9.78 50.11 43.91
C PRO A 403 -9.76 50.73 42.52
N GLN A 404 -8.72 51.51 42.25
CA GLN A 404 -8.58 52.36 41.08
C GLN A 404 -7.27 52.04 40.36
N THR A 405 -7.36 51.52 39.15
CA THR A 405 -6.29 51.55 38.16
C THR A 405 -6.83 52.22 36.91
N GLY A 406 -6.13 53.23 36.43
CA GLY A 406 -6.39 53.88 35.16
C GLY A 406 -5.06 54.14 34.46
N LEU A 407 -5.12 54.72 33.26
CA LEU A 407 -3.99 54.95 32.35
C LEU A 407 -3.49 53.63 31.71
N ASN A 408 -3.19 53.56 30.41
CA ASN A 408 -3.20 54.59 29.37
C ASN A 408 -3.93 54.14 28.10
N ILE A 409 -4.52 55.12 27.42
CA ILE A 409 -4.65 55.15 25.95
C ILE A 409 -3.43 55.93 25.44
N ASP A 410 -3.11 55.79 24.15
CA ASP A 410 -1.99 56.43 23.44
C ASP A 410 -0.57 55.92 23.78
N THR A 411 -0.08 55.00 22.93
CA THR A 411 1.10 55.29 22.11
C THR A 411 0.96 54.63 20.73
N VAL A 412 1.00 55.45 19.67
CA VAL A 412 1.32 54.99 18.31
C VAL A 412 2.82 55.15 18.11
N THR A 413 3.52 54.05 17.82
CA THR A 413 4.88 54.08 17.25
C THR A 413 4.97 53.07 16.13
N SER A 414 4.96 53.57 14.89
CA SER A 414 5.42 52.81 13.72
C SER A 414 6.94 52.75 13.74
N GLU A 415 7.53 51.59 13.49
CA GLU A 415 8.91 51.52 12.97
C GLU A 415 8.98 50.61 11.74
N GLU A 416 9.46 51.21 10.66
CA GLU A 416 10.04 50.56 9.49
C GLU A 416 11.51 50.21 9.80
N ALA A 417 12.16 49.20 9.20
CA ALA A 417 11.60 48.12 8.38
C ALA A 417 12.45 46.81 8.38
N PRO A 418 13.56 46.68 7.62
CA PRO A 418 13.70 45.47 6.80
C PRO A 418 14.87 44.55 7.17
N PHE A 419 14.72 43.26 6.88
CA PHE A 419 15.83 42.30 6.86
C PHE A 419 15.86 41.46 5.58
N THR A 420 16.88 41.72 4.77
CA THR A 420 17.40 40.87 3.69
C THR A 420 18.22 39.69 4.26
N PRO A 421 18.50 38.63 3.47
CA PRO A 421 19.16 37.44 3.99
C PRO A 421 20.66 37.64 4.32
N THR A 422 21.18 36.77 5.19
CA THR A 422 22.61 36.71 5.55
C THR A 422 23.20 35.36 5.11
N GLU A 423 24.37 35.40 4.48
CA GLU A 423 25.07 34.20 4.00
C GLU A 423 25.88 33.48 5.11
N SER A 424 26.43 32.34 4.73
CA SER A 424 27.27 31.43 5.54
C SER A 424 28.56 32.02 6.11
N PRO A 425 29.11 31.41 7.17
CA PRO A 425 30.55 31.19 7.31
C PRO A 425 30.98 29.78 6.83
N SER A 426 32.22 29.66 6.34
CA SER A 426 32.85 28.41 5.87
C SER A 426 34.07 28.02 6.71
N VAL A 427 34.59 26.79 6.54
CA VAL A 427 35.95 26.23 6.85
C VAL A 427 35.82 24.68 6.80
N ASN A 428 36.35 23.96 5.81
CA ASN A 428 37.75 23.52 5.56
C ASN A 428 38.27 22.44 6.54
N GLU A 429 38.94 21.34 6.12
CA GLU A 429 39.34 20.89 4.76
C GLU A 429 38.34 19.84 4.16
N THR A 430 38.55 18.53 3.91
CA THR A 430 39.69 17.60 4.12
C THR A 430 39.71 16.49 3.03
N LYS A 431 40.91 16.10 2.55
CA LYS A 431 41.15 15.09 1.48
C LYS A 431 40.64 13.67 1.73
N MET A 432 40.26 12.96 0.64
CA MET A 432 40.95 11.72 0.18
C MET A 432 40.56 11.37 -1.29
N LYS A 433 41.35 10.50 -1.96
CA LYS A 433 41.17 10.10 -3.37
C LYS A 433 40.76 8.62 -3.49
N LYS A 434 39.93 8.27 -4.49
CA LYS A 434 40.28 7.30 -5.57
C LYS A 434 39.07 6.87 -6.44
N LYS A 435 39.34 6.77 -7.75
CA LYS A 435 38.72 5.86 -8.74
C LYS A 435 37.21 6.07 -9.03
N GLU A 436 36.71 5.60 -10.19
CA GLU A 436 37.42 4.93 -11.30
C GLU A 436 37.91 5.89 -12.40
#